data_AF-A0A535LPY3-F1
#
_entry.id   AF-A0A535LPY3-F1
#
_cell.length_a   1.000
_cell.length_b   1.000
_cell.length_c   1.000
_cell.angle_alpha   90.00
_cell.angle_beta   90.00
_cell.angle_gamma   90.00
#
_symmetry.space_group_name_H-M   'P 1'
#
loop_
_entity.id
_entity.type
_entity.pdbx_description
1 polymer ?
#
loop_
_entity_poly.entity_id
_entity_poly.type
_entity_poly.pdbx_seq_one_letter_code
_entity_poly.pdbx_strand_id
1 'polypeptide(L)'
;MKSTLLHKTAPQVAQEIHACIGCNECLLACPALAETISIDVLNRETLSGAISTPVARFARSCYQCGACVAPCPVGLHRDAMMMWIKVRLMRSERGG
;
A
#
# COMPACT_ATOMS: atom_id res chain seq x y z
N MET A 1 1.66 26.75 -5.36
CA MET A 1 1.78 25.27 -5.45
C MET A 1 2.05 24.73 -4.06
N LYS A 2 1.10 23.99 -3.45
CA LYS A 2 1.37 23.30 -2.19
C LYS A 2 2.25 22.10 -2.50
N SER A 3 3.51 22.15 -2.05
CA SER A 3 4.39 20.98 -2.03
C SER A 3 3.67 19.90 -1.21
N THR A 4 3.13 18.90 -1.88
CA THR A 4 2.44 17.79 -1.24
C THR A 4 3.57 16.91 -0.71
N LEU A 5 3.73 16.82 0.61
CA LEU A 5 4.70 15.91 1.21
C LEU A 5 4.44 14.51 0.64
N LEU A 6 5.39 14.01 -0.16
CA LEU A 6 5.37 12.71 -0.85
C LEU A 6 5.34 11.50 0.11
N HIS A 7 5.36 11.73 1.42
CA HIS A 7 5.40 10.68 2.44
C HIS A 7 4.37 10.96 3.54
N LYS A 8 3.36 10.10 3.63
CA LYS A 8 2.50 10.01 4.81
C LYS A 8 3.27 9.28 5.92
N THR A 9 3.16 9.80 7.14
CA THR A 9 3.65 9.15 8.36
C THR A 9 2.85 7.87 8.67
N ALA A 10 3.34 7.02 9.58
CA ALA A 10 2.63 5.81 9.99
C ALA A 10 1.20 6.07 10.47
N PRO A 11 0.92 7.08 11.32
CA PRO A 11 -0.45 7.40 11.73
C PRO A 11 -1.34 7.85 10.56
N GLN A 12 -0.78 8.62 9.62
CA GLN A 12 -1.53 9.06 8.42
C GLN A 12 -1.84 7.89 7.49
N VAL A 13 -0.90 6.95 7.30
CA VAL A 13 -1.14 5.71 6.56
C VAL A 13 -2.23 4.87 7.24
N ALA A 14 -2.20 4.79 8.57
CA ALA A 14 -3.25 4.11 9.31
C ALA A 14 -4.61 4.77 9.09
N GLN A 15 -4.70 6.10 9.09
CA GLN A 15 -5.95 6.81 8.82
C GLN A 15 -6.51 6.51 7.42
N GLU A 16 -5.65 6.48 6.40
CA GLU A 16 -6.04 6.08 5.03
C GLU A 16 -6.59 4.65 4.99
N ILE A 17 -5.94 3.72 5.69
CA ILE A 17 -6.38 2.31 5.75
C ILE A 17 -7.73 2.19 6.43
N HIS A 18 -7.99 2.90 7.53
CA HIS A 18 -9.29 2.87 8.20
C HIS A 18 -10.40 3.49 7.36
N ALA A 19 -10.08 4.40 6.43
CA ALA A 19 -11.03 4.98 5.49
C ALA A 19 -11.30 4.09 4.25
N CYS A 20 -10.58 2.98 4.10
CA CYS A 20 -10.79 2.04 2.99
C CYS A 20 -12.15 1.34 3.08
N ILE A 21 -12.90 1.35 1.98
CA ILE A 21 -14.22 0.69 1.86
C ILE A 21 -14.19 -0.71 1.26
N GLY A 22 -13.01 -1.29 0.99
CA GLY A 22 -12.88 -2.67 0.53
C GLY A 22 -13.18 -2.93 -0.95
N CYS A 23 -13.26 -1.90 -1.80
CA CYS A 23 -13.71 -2.05 -3.20
C CYS A 23 -12.71 -2.70 -4.18
N ASN A 24 -11.43 -2.85 -3.80
CA ASN A 24 -10.35 -3.42 -4.64
C ASN A 24 -9.99 -2.66 -5.94
N GLU A 25 -10.62 -1.54 -6.28
CA GLU A 25 -10.34 -0.75 -7.51
C GLU A 25 -8.85 -0.40 -7.68
N CYS A 26 -8.18 -0.03 -6.59
CA CYS A 26 -6.75 0.27 -6.59
C CYS A 26 -5.85 -0.91 -6.98
N LEU A 27 -6.31 -2.15 -6.73
CA LEU A 27 -5.59 -3.36 -7.10
C LEU A 27 -5.85 -3.70 -8.57
N LEU A 28 -7.09 -3.57 -9.03
CA LEU A 28 -7.47 -3.78 -10.43
C LEU A 28 -6.73 -2.83 -11.38
N ALA A 29 -6.50 -1.59 -10.95
CA ALA A 29 -5.77 -0.60 -11.73
C ALA A 29 -4.23 -0.73 -11.67
N CYS A 30 -3.68 -1.64 -10.85
CA CYS A 30 -2.24 -1.67 -10.60
C CYS A 30 -1.49 -2.54 -11.62
N PRO A 31 -0.60 -1.95 -12.45
CA PRO A 31 0.17 -2.72 -13.44
C PRO A 31 1.24 -3.63 -12.82
N ALA A 32 1.59 -3.43 -11.54
CA ALA A 32 2.59 -4.23 -10.84
C ALA A 32 2.00 -5.48 -10.16
N LEU A 33 0.68 -5.64 -10.18
CA LEU A 33 0.01 -6.75 -9.52
C LEU A 33 0.05 -8.00 -10.42
N ALA A 34 0.95 -8.93 -10.12
CA ALA A 34 1.11 -10.17 -10.88
C ALA A 34 0.23 -11.33 -10.36
N GLU A 35 -0.16 -11.29 -9.10
CA GLU A 35 -0.96 -12.32 -8.43
C GLU A 35 -2.10 -11.66 -7.67
N THR A 36 -3.25 -12.33 -7.59
CA THR A 36 -4.41 -11.82 -6.88
C THR A 36 -4.15 -11.75 -5.37
N ILE A 37 -4.29 -10.56 -4.80
CA ILE A 37 -4.38 -10.33 -3.35
C ILE A 37 -5.67 -9.54 -3.09
N SER A 38 -6.23 -9.62 -1.88
CA SER A 38 -7.34 -8.74 -1.50
C SER A 38 -6.81 -7.46 -0.85
N ILE A 39 -7.55 -6.37 -1.00
CA ILE A 39 -7.21 -5.10 -0.35
C ILE A 39 -7.23 -5.23 1.17
N ASP A 40 -8.06 -6.10 1.74
CA ASP A 40 -8.10 -6.36 3.18
C ASP A 40 -6.81 -7.01 3.70
N VAL A 41 -6.27 -7.98 2.94
CA VAL A 41 -4.98 -8.61 3.24
C VAL A 41 -3.87 -7.57 3.17
N LEU A 42 -3.82 -6.78 2.09
CA LEU A 42 -2.83 -5.73 1.93
C LEU A 42 -2.91 -4.67 3.05
N ASN A 43 -4.12 -4.21 3.39
CA ASN A 43 -4.37 -3.25 4.47
C ASN A 43 -3.86 -3.77 5.82
N ARG A 44 -4.28 -4.98 6.20
CA ARG A 44 -3.87 -5.61 7.46
C ARG A 44 -2.36 -5.74 7.55
N GLU A 45 -1.75 -6.27 6.49
CA GLU A 45 -0.30 -6.49 6.41
C GLU A 45 0.49 -5.21 6.19
N THR A 46 -0.16 -4.08 5.85
CA THR A 46 0.44 -2.74 5.86
C THR A 46 0.45 -2.15 7.28
N LEU A 47 -0.54 -2.46 8.12
CA LEU A 47 -0.61 -2.00 9.52
C LEU A 47 0.27 -2.80 10.48
N SER A 48 0.14 -4.12 10.49
CA SER A 48 0.78 -4.98 11.49
C SER A 48 1.07 -6.40 10.96
N GLY A 49 1.55 -7.29 11.84
CA GLY A 49 1.77 -8.71 11.54
C GLY A 49 2.94 -9.03 10.61
N ALA A 50 3.07 -10.30 10.24
CA ALA A 50 4.00 -10.75 9.23
C ALA A 50 3.52 -10.34 7.83
N ILE A 51 4.46 -10.03 6.94
CA ILE A 51 4.17 -9.76 5.53
C ILE A 51 4.23 -11.09 4.78
N SER A 52 3.11 -11.50 4.20
CA SER A 52 3.00 -12.73 3.42
C SER A 52 3.83 -12.67 2.13
N THR A 53 4.20 -13.84 1.59
CA THR A 53 4.97 -13.91 0.33
C THR A 53 4.30 -13.18 -0.85
N PRO A 54 2.98 -13.31 -1.09
CA PRO A 54 2.31 -12.57 -2.17
C PRO A 54 2.37 -11.06 -1.97
N VAL A 55 2.15 -10.58 -0.75
CA VAL A 55 2.20 -9.15 -0.43
C VAL A 55 3.64 -8.61 -0.52
N ALA A 56 4.64 -9.37 -0.06
CA ALA A 56 6.04 -9.00 -0.21
C ALA A 56 6.46 -8.92 -1.69
N ARG A 57 6.02 -9.88 -2.52
CA ARG A 57 6.25 -9.85 -3.97
C ARG A 57 5.61 -8.63 -4.61
N PHE A 58 4.34 -8.35 -4.30
CA PHE A 58 3.66 -7.16 -4.80
C PHE A 58 4.34 -5.86 -4.36
N ALA A 59 4.73 -5.75 -3.09
CA ALA A 59 5.44 -4.59 -2.55
C ALA A 59 6.77 -4.36 -3.28
N ARG A 60 7.54 -5.43 -3.57
CA ARG A 60 8.80 -5.33 -4.34
C ARG A 60 8.56 -4.93 -5.79
N SER A 61 7.52 -5.45 -6.43
CA SER A 61 7.16 -5.10 -7.82
C SER A 61 6.61 -3.68 -7.99
N CYS A 62 6.01 -3.11 -6.94
CA CYS A 62 5.49 -1.74 -6.99
C CYS A 62 6.61 -0.73 -7.29
N TYR A 63 6.53 -0.01 -8.40
CA TYR A 63 7.52 1.01 -8.79
C TYR A 63 7.01 2.44 -8.56
N GLN A 64 6.06 2.62 -7.64
CA GLN A 64 5.55 3.93 -7.20
C GLN A 64 4.99 4.81 -8.33
N CYS A 65 4.24 4.20 -9.26
CA CYS A 65 3.67 4.92 -10.40
C CYS A 65 2.41 5.74 -10.10
N GLY A 66 1.77 5.55 -8.95
CA GLY A 66 0.56 6.29 -8.56
C GLY A 66 -0.75 5.84 -9.23
N ALA A 67 -0.75 4.82 -10.09
CA ALA A 67 -1.96 4.35 -10.80
C ALA A 67 -3.14 3.97 -9.87
N CYS A 68 -2.84 3.63 -8.62
CA CYS A 68 -3.82 3.25 -7.60
C CYS A 68 -4.53 4.43 -6.92
N VAL A 69 -4.10 5.68 -7.14
CA VAL A 69 -4.65 6.87 -6.46
C VAL A 69 -5.96 7.32 -7.11
N ALA A 70 -5.94 7.61 -8.42
CA ALA A 70 -7.12 8.15 -9.13
C ALA A 70 -8.36 7.22 -9.10
N PRO A 71 -8.23 5.88 -9.17
CA PRO A 71 -9.38 4.97 -9.11
C PRO A 71 -10.01 4.83 -7.71
N CYS A 72 -9.41 5.38 -6.66
CA CYS A 72 -9.94 5.19 -5.32
C CYS A 72 -11.20 6.06 -5.10
N PRO A 73 -12.39 5.47 -4.91
CA PRO A 73 -13.64 6.24 -4.82
C PRO A 73 -13.75 7.10 -3.57
N VAL A 74 -12.92 6.84 -2.56
CA VAL A 74 -12.83 7.62 -1.32
C VAL A 74 -11.52 8.42 -1.22
N GLY A 75 -10.82 8.58 -2.34
CA GLY A 75 -9.70 9.52 -2.47
C GLY A 75 -8.42 9.15 -1.72
N LEU A 76 -8.15 7.85 -1.53
CA LEU A 76 -6.99 7.41 -0.73
C LEU A 76 -5.68 7.45 -1.52
N HIS A 77 -4.60 7.80 -0.82
CA HIS A 77 -3.24 7.74 -1.33
C HIS A 77 -2.64 6.34 -1.15
N ARG A 78 -3.05 5.42 -2.02
CA ARG A 78 -2.61 4.02 -2.01
C ARG A 78 -1.12 3.84 -2.30
N ASP A 79 -0.53 4.77 -3.04
CA ASP A 79 0.90 4.88 -3.27
C ASP A 79 1.69 5.09 -1.96
N ALA A 80 1.21 5.98 -1.09
CA ALA A 80 1.79 6.19 0.24
C ALA A 80 1.69 4.95 1.13
N MET A 81 0.59 4.21 1.06
CA MET A 81 0.46 2.92 1.74
C MET A 81 1.46 1.88 1.20
N MET A 82 1.65 1.82 -0.12
CA MET A 82 2.66 0.95 -0.75
C MET A 82 4.08 1.33 -0.35
N MET A 83 4.35 2.62 -0.14
CA MET A 83 5.65 3.06 0.39
C MET A 83 5.85 2.56 1.83
N TRP A 84 4.82 2.62 2.66
CA TRP A 84 4.90 2.17 4.04
C TRP A 84 5.16 0.67 4.17
N ILE A 85 4.48 -0.17 3.39
CA ILE A 85 4.72 -1.61 3.45
C ILE A 85 6.13 -1.99 2.96
N LYS A 86 6.70 -1.25 2.00
CA LYS A 86 8.11 -1.38 1.63
C LYS A 86 9.05 -1.07 2.79
N VAL A 87 8.80 0.02 3.53
CA VAL A 87 9.59 0.36 4.72
C VAL A 87 9.51 -0.75 5.77
N ARG A 88 8.33 -1.33 5.99
CA ARG A 88 8.17 -2.46 6.92
C ARG A 88 8.91 -3.71 6.45
N LEU A 89 8.81 -4.05 5.17
CA LEU A 89 9.51 -5.19 4.59
C LEU A 89 11.03 -5.06 4.77
N MET A 90 11.60 -3.89 4.45
CA MET A 90 13.03 -3.61 4.64
C MET A 90 13.49 -3.67 6.11
N ARG A 91 12.60 -3.42 7.07
CA ARG A 91 12.91 -3.54 8.51
C ARG A 91 12.86 -5.00 8.96
N SER A 92 11.89 -5.76 8.45
CA SER A 92 11.77 -7.20 8.71
C SER A 92 12.98 -7.98 8.18
N GLU A 93 13.49 -7.62 7.00
CA GLU A 93 14.64 -8.27 6.36
C GLU A 93 15.98 -7.93 7.04
N ARG A 94 16.06 -6.81 7.77
CA ARG A 94 17.27 -6.41 8.52
C ARG A 94 17.34 -6.97 9.93
N GLY A 95 16.22 -7.47 10.45
CA GLY A 95 16.10 -8.00 11.82
C GLY A 95 16.05 -9.52 11.90
N GLY A 96 16.19 -10.23 10.77
CA GLY A 96 16.36 -11.68 10.69
C GLY A 96 17.78 -12.01 10.24
#